data_AF-A0A7Z0B1S4-F1
#
_entry.id   AF-A0A7Z0B1S4-F1
#
_cell.length_a   1.000
_cell.length_b   1.000
_cell.length_c   1.000
_cell.angle_alpha   90.00
_cell.angle_beta   90.00
_cell.angle_gamma   90.00
#
_symmetry.space_group_name_H-M   'P 1'
#
loop_
_entity.id
_entity.type
_entity.pdbx_description
1 polymer ?
#
loop_
_entity_poly.entity_id
_entity_poly.type
_entity_poly.pdbx_seq_one_letter_code
_entity_poly.pdbx_strand_id
1 'polypeptide(L)'
;MKTTLCLPVIPDCPSCSETVSAEEIETVFLYRFGAANPMWRLCRESMAIEILDVYGNSNVVVPLGAQCIERIQALGETLSACVLVLDILGVAMQVRLNGRRGRNGEWNGIVVPRRLVGDDGRAARELDAVKRGLALRVSA
;
A
#
# COMPACT_ATOMS: atom_id res chain seq x y z
N MET A 1 -21.05 24.79 -3.84
CA MET A 1 -21.56 23.51 -4.38
C MET A 1 -20.59 22.43 -3.99
N LYS A 2 -20.99 21.53 -3.08
CA LYS A 2 -20.13 20.54 -2.42
C LYS A 2 -20.65 19.18 -2.86
N THR A 3 -20.04 18.58 -3.88
CA THR A 3 -20.45 17.28 -4.40
C THR A 3 -19.72 16.21 -3.61
N THR A 4 -20.32 15.80 -2.49
CA THR A 4 -19.91 14.59 -1.77
C THR A 4 -20.45 13.40 -2.55
N LEU A 5 -19.56 12.66 -3.23
CA LEU A 5 -19.90 11.36 -3.82
C LEU A 5 -19.86 10.31 -2.70
N CYS A 6 -21.01 10.04 -2.10
CA CYS A 6 -21.21 8.82 -1.31
C CYS A 6 -21.37 7.66 -2.29
N LEU A 7 -20.33 6.83 -2.46
CA LEU A 7 -20.50 5.52 -3.08
C LEU A 7 -21.33 4.64 -2.14
N PRO A 8 -22.29 3.83 -2.67
CA PRO A 8 -23.11 2.97 -1.83
C PRO A 8 -22.23 1.87 -1.22
N VAL A 9 -22.18 1.83 0.11
CA VAL A 9 -21.74 0.66 0.86
C VAL A 9 -22.77 -0.44 0.57
N ILE A 10 -22.39 -1.45 -0.23
CA ILE A 10 -23.16 -2.69 -0.39
C ILE A 10 -22.82 -3.56 0.83
N PRO A 11 -23.76 -3.81 1.76
CA PRO A 11 -23.57 -4.81 2.79
C PRO A 11 -23.85 -6.19 2.18
N ASP A 12 -23.03 -7.18 2.55
CA ASP A 12 -23.22 -8.62 2.27
C ASP A 12 -22.91 -9.14 0.85
N CYS A 13 -21.63 -9.12 0.44
CA CYS A 13 -21.14 -10.03 -0.61
C CYS A 13 -19.84 -10.73 -0.15
N PRO A 14 -19.86 -12.03 0.20
CA PRO A 14 -18.71 -12.72 0.80
C PRO A 14 -17.62 -13.15 -0.20
N SER A 15 -17.52 -12.54 -1.39
CA SER A 15 -16.58 -12.98 -2.45
C SER A 15 -15.97 -11.88 -3.33
N CYS A 16 -16.15 -10.58 -3.03
CA CYS A 16 -15.54 -9.52 -3.85
C CYS A 16 -14.06 -9.29 -3.49
N SER A 17 -13.20 -10.29 -3.67
CA SER A 17 -11.81 -10.01 -4.03
C SER A 17 -11.79 -9.72 -5.52
N GLU A 18 -12.21 -8.51 -5.90
CA GLU A 18 -12.22 -8.09 -7.30
C GLU A 18 -10.77 -8.12 -7.79
N THR A 19 -10.46 -9.10 -8.64
CA THR A 19 -9.10 -9.32 -9.14
C THR A 19 -8.79 -8.27 -10.20
N VAL A 20 -8.44 -7.06 -9.77
CA VAL A 20 -8.06 -5.95 -10.66
C VAL A 20 -6.94 -6.39 -11.60
N SER A 21 -7.11 -6.17 -12.90
CA SER A 21 -6.12 -6.48 -13.93
C SER A 21 -4.89 -5.57 -13.80
N ALA A 22 -3.75 -5.98 -14.39
CA ALA A 22 -2.53 -5.18 -14.30
C ALA A 22 -2.68 -3.80 -14.98
N GLU A 23 -3.44 -3.74 -16.07
CA GLU A 23 -3.72 -2.52 -16.84
C GLU A 23 -4.62 -1.55 -16.08
N GLU A 24 -5.59 -2.06 -15.32
CA GLU A 24 -6.42 -1.24 -14.42
C GLU A 24 -5.60 -0.66 -13.26
N ILE A 25 -4.70 -1.45 -12.66
CA ILE A 25 -3.80 -0.96 -11.60
C ILE A 25 -2.92 0.16 -12.15
N GLU A 26 -2.34 -0.02 -13.33
CA GLU A 26 -1.52 0.99 -14.00
C GLU A 26 -2.33 2.27 -14.28
N THR A 27 -3.54 2.13 -14.81
CA THR A 27 -4.44 3.27 -15.09
C THR A 27 -4.79 4.03 -13.83
N VAL A 28 -5.11 3.34 -12.73
CA VAL A 28 -5.40 3.96 -11.43
C VAL A 28 -4.21 4.74 -10.90
N PHE A 29 -3.00 4.17 -11.00
CA PHE A 29 -1.78 4.81 -10.53
C PHE A 29 -1.41 6.03 -11.38
N LEU A 30 -1.52 5.91 -12.71
CA LEU A 30 -1.36 7.03 -13.64
C LEU A 30 -2.36 8.15 -13.34
N TYR A 31 -3.64 7.81 -13.12
CA TYR A 31 -4.65 8.81 -12.81
C TYR A 31 -4.41 9.50 -11.46
N ARG A 32 -4.05 8.73 -10.42
CA ARG A 32 -3.93 9.24 -9.05
C ARG A 32 -2.63 9.98 -8.80
N PHE A 33 -1.53 9.51 -9.38
CA PHE A 33 -0.16 9.98 -9.12
C PHE A 33 0.57 10.50 -10.36
N GLY A 34 -0.06 10.50 -11.53
CA GLY A 34 0.59 10.91 -12.79
C GLY A 34 1.68 9.95 -13.26
N ALA A 35 1.85 8.79 -12.62
CA ALA A 35 2.91 7.83 -12.91
C ALA A 35 2.47 6.40 -12.60
N ALA A 36 2.82 5.46 -13.47
CA ALA A 36 2.61 4.02 -13.24
C ALA A 36 3.40 3.50 -12.02
N ASN A 37 4.56 4.12 -11.75
CA ASN A 37 5.44 3.77 -10.63
C ASN A 37 5.70 5.02 -9.77
N PRO A 38 4.82 5.33 -8.80
CA PRO A 38 4.93 6.51 -7.94
C PRO A 38 6.08 6.36 -6.95
N MET A 39 6.41 7.48 -6.29
CA MET A 39 7.37 7.48 -5.20
C MET A 39 6.74 6.95 -3.91
N TRP A 40 7.55 6.41 -3.02
CA TRP A 40 7.13 6.15 -1.64
C TRP A 40 8.10 6.74 -0.64
N ARG A 41 7.59 6.99 0.58
CA ARG A 41 8.36 7.44 1.73
C ARG A 41 7.84 6.80 3.01
N LEU A 42 8.75 6.47 3.90
CA LEU A 42 8.47 6.10 5.28
C LEU A 42 9.36 6.92 6.21
N CYS A 43 8.74 7.77 7.03
CA CYS A 43 9.43 8.52 8.07
C CYS A 43 9.82 7.60 9.23
N ARG A 44 10.92 7.90 9.91
CA ARG A 44 11.54 7.02 10.93
C ARG A 44 10.60 6.52 12.02
N GLU A 45 9.68 7.39 12.45
CA GLU A 45 8.76 7.12 13.56
C GLU A 45 7.33 6.86 13.07
N SER A 46 7.10 6.87 11.75
CA SER A 46 5.78 6.64 11.17
C SER A 46 5.47 5.16 11.09
N MET A 47 4.24 4.80 11.44
CA MET A 47 3.65 3.47 11.18
C MET A 47 2.86 3.44 9.86
N ALA A 48 3.04 4.43 9.00
CA ALA A 48 2.36 4.53 7.72
C ALA A 48 3.34 4.89 6.61
N ILE A 49 3.16 4.24 5.46
CA ILE A 49 3.89 4.55 4.24
C ILE A 49 3.10 5.57 3.43
N GLU A 50 3.81 6.55 2.90
CA GLU A 50 3.27 7.53 1.97
C GLU A 50 3.60 7.06 0.56
N ILE A 51 2.61 7.04 -0.32
CA ILE A 51 2.76 6.88 -1.76
C ILE A 51 2.44 8.23 -2.38
N LEU A 52 3.37 8.76 -3.16
CA LEU A 52 3.33 10.13 -3.65
C LEU A 52 3.64 10.20 -5.14
N ASP A 53 3.06 11.21 -5.80
CA ASP A 53 3.50 11.56 -7.15
C ASP A 53 4.97 12.03 -7.17
N VAL A 54 5.54 12.13 -8.36
CA VAL A 54 6.95 12.52 -8.57
C VAL A 54 7.27 13.91 -7.99
N TYR A 55 6.27 14.80 -7.91
CA TYR A 55 6.41 16.18 -7.44
C TYR A 55 5.97 16.39 -5.98
N GLY A 56 5.46 15.36 -5.31
CA GLY A 56 4.88 15.43 -3.96
C GLY A 56 3.54 16.17 -3.85
N ASN A 57 2.83 16.45 -4.95
CA ASN A 57 1.58 17.23 -4.91
C ASN A 57 0.36 16.41 -4.47
N SER A 58 0.40 15.11 -4.76
CA SER A 58 -0.60 14.12 -4.38
C SER A 58 0.05 13.01 -3.58
N ASN A 59 -0.56 12.68 -2.43
CA ASN A 59 -0.17 11.52 -1.65
C ASN A 59 -1.37 10.66 -1.21
N VAL A 60 -1.08 9.39 -0.96
CA VAL A 60 -1.95 8.41 -0.30
C VAL A 60 -1.14 7.83 0.85
N VAL A 61 -1.73 7.80 2.03
CA VAL A 61 -1.10 7.26 3.24
C VAL A 61 -1.71 5.90 3.53
N VAL A 62 -0.85 4.88 3.64
CA VAL A 62 -1.27 3.50 3.91
C VAL A 62 -0.72 3.08 5.27
N PRO A 63 -1.58 2.75 6.25
CA PRO A 63 -1.12 2.25 7.54
C PRO A 63 -0.47 0.88 7.38
N LEU A 64 0.61 0.65 8.12
CA LEU A 64 1.39 -0.58 8.10
C LEU A 64 1.38 -1.26 9.47
N GLY A 65 1.35 -2.58 9.47
CA GLY A 65 1.64 -3.37 10.66
C GLY A 65 3.13 -3.35 10.99
N ALA A 66 3.47 -3.62 12.26
CA ALA A 66 4.86 -3.61 12.75
C ALA A 66 5.81 -4.51 11.92
N GLN A 67 5.35 -5.70 11.51
CA GLN A 67 6.15 -6.60 10.66
C GLN A 67 6.48 -5.99 9.29
N CYS A 68 5.56 -5.21 8.70
CA CYS A 68 5.82 -4.53 7.44
C CYS A 68 6.81 -3.38 7.63
N ILE A 69 6.69 -2.64 8.73
CA ILE A 69 7.64 -1.58 9.10
C ILE A 69 9.04 -2.16 9.28
N GLU A 70 9.20 -3.23 10.06
CA GLU A 70 10.49 -3.90 10.26
C GLU A 70 11.13 -4.33 8.94
N ARG A 71 10.33 -4.85 8.00
CA ARG A 71 10.81 -5.24 6.66
C ARG A 71 11.28 -4.06 5.82
N ILE A 72 10.61 -2.91 5.90
CA ILE A 72 11.06 -1.68 5.22
C ILE A 72 12.30 -1.11 5.92
N GLN A 73 12.32 -1.10 7.26
CA GLN A 73 13.42 -0.57 8.04
C GLN A 73 14.71 -1.41 7.92
N ALA A 74 14.57 -2.68 7.55
CA ALA A 74 15.70 -3.54 7.18
C ALA A 74 16.40 -3.12 5.88
N LEU A 75 15.79 -2.28 5.05
CA LEU A 75 16.46 -1.69 3.89
C LEU A 75 17.59 -0.76 4.38
N GLY A 76 18.82 -1.05 4.00
CA GLY A 76 19.99 -0.25 4.32
C GLY A 76 20.15 0.98 3.42
N GLU A 77 21.36 1.53 3.39
CA GLU A 77 21.70 2.70 2.56
C GLU A 77 21.94 2.35 1.08
N THR A 78 22.08 1.05 0.79
CA THR A 78 22.18 0.52 -0.57
C THR A 78 20.78 0.33 -1.16
N LEU A 79 20.65 0.64 -2.45
CA LEU A 79 19.42 0.39 -3.19
C LEU A 79 19.07 -1.11 -3.11
N SER A 80 17.90 -1.39 -2.55
CA SER A 80 17.38 -2.74 -2.34
C SER A 80 15.87 -2.73 -2.55
N ALA A 81 15.23 -3.88 -2.37
CA ALA A 81 13.80 -3.99 -2.56
C ALA A 81 13.14 -4.87 -1.51
N CYS A 82 11.93 -4.50 -1.11
CA CYS A 82 11.06 -5.35 -0.30
C CYS A 82 9.68 -5.49 -0.97
N VAL A 83 9.07 -6.65 -0.80
CA VAL A 83 7.75 -6.96 -1.37
C VAL A 83 6.73 -7.04 -0.24
N LEU A 84 5.67 -6.24 -0.33
CA LEU A 84 4.59 -6.16 0.66
C LEU A 84 3.24 -6.33 -0.02
N VAL A 85 2.21 -6.68 0.75
CA VAL A 85 0.82 -6.60 0.31
C VAL A 85 0.20 -5.39 1.01
N LEU A 86 -0.28 -4.42 0.24
CA LEU A 86 -0.84 -3.17 0.73
C LEU A 86 -2.26 -2.99 0.20
N ASP A 87 -3.11 -2.36 1.01
CA ASP A 87 -4.43 -1.89 0.61
C ASP A 87 -4.30 -0.43 0.14
N ILE A 88 -4.29 -0.24 -1.18
CA ILE A 88 -4.09 1.07 -1.81
C ILE A 88 -5.38 1.43 -2.54
N LEU A 89 -6.00 2.54 -2.15
CA LEU A 89 -7.27 3.01 -2.73
C LEU A 89 -8.41 1.96 -2.66
N GLY A 90 -8.41 1.14 -1.61
CA GLY A 90 -9.40 0.07 -1.40
C GLY A 90 -9.07 -1.23 -2.15
N VAL A 91 -7.93 -1.30 -2.85
CA VAL A 91 -7.49 -2.48 -3.60
C VAL A 91 -6.28 -3.09 -2.91
N ALA A 92 -6.43 -4.31 -2.42
CA ALA A 92 -5.32 -5.11 -1.93
C ALA A 92 -4.43 -5.55 -3.10
N MET A 93 -3.15 -5.19 -3.07
CA MET A 93 -2.21 -5.54 -4.11
C MET A 93 -0.82 -5.81 -3.56
N GLN A 94 -0.05 -6.64 -4.27
CA GLN A 94 1.36 -6.81 -3.98
C GLN A 94 2.11 -5.61 -4.55
N VAL A 95 2.99 -5.01 -3.76
CA VAL A 95 3.88 -3.96 -4.22
C VAL A 95 5.31 -4.37 -3.98
N ARG A 96 6.18 -4.06 -4.94
CA ARG A 96 7.62 -4.09 -4.75
C ARG A 96 8.09 -2.66 -4.50
N LEU A 97 8.51 -2.40 -3.27
CA LEU A 97 9.15 -1.15 -2.89
C LEU A 97 10.62 -1.25 -3.22
N ASN A 98 11.07 -0.57 -4.28
CA ASN A 98 12.48 -0.41 -4.58
C ASN A 98 12.94 0.88 -3.89
N GLY A 99 13.96 0.82 -3.05
CA GLY A 99 14.40 2.01 -2.32
C GLY A 99 15.54 1.74 -1.36
N ARG A 100 15.78 2.70 -0.47
CA ARG A 100 16.84 2.65 0.53
C ARG A 100 16.54 3.59 1.69
N ARG A 101 17.31 3.46 2.76
CA ARG A 101 17.41 4.47 3.82
C ARG A 101 18.24 5.65 3.33
N GLY A 102 17.67 6.85 3.42
CA GLY A 102 18.33 8.13 3.20
C GLY A 102 19.17 8.57 4.40
N ARG A 103 19.97 9.62 4.21
CA ARG A 103 20.86 10.16 5.25
C ARG A 103 20.11 10.76 6.44
N ASN A 104 18.87 11.22 6.22
CA ASN A 104 17.98 11.72 7.26
C ASN A 104 17.34 10.59 8.09
N GLY A 105 17.64 9.33 7.78
CA GLY A 105 17.05 8.17 8.45
C GLY A 105 15.64 7.83 7.98
N GLU A 106 15.13 8.47 6.93
CA GLU A 106 13.87 8.10 6.28
C GLU A 106 14.12 7.10 5.16
N TRP A 107 13.13 6.28 4.84
CA TRP A 107 13.18 5.37 3.71
C TRP A 107 12.38 5.93 2.55
N ASN A 108 12.91 5.80 1.33
CA ASN A 108 12.22 6.26 0.14
C ASN A 108 12.65 5.49 -1.11
N GLY A 109 11.83 5.61 -2.15
CA GLY A 109 12.13 5.08 -3.47
C GLY A 109 10.90 5.01 -4.37
N ILE A 110 10.83 4.00 -5.23
CA ILE A 110 9.79 3.78 -6.23
C ILE A 110 8.93 2.57 -5.86
N VAL A 111 7.62 2.72 -6.00
CA VAL A 111 6.65 1.63 -5.89
C VAL A 111 6.48 1.00 -7.27
N VAL A 112 6.66 -0.31 -7.35
CA VAL A 112 6.28 -1.09 -8.53
C VAL A 112 5.08 -1.94 -8.15
N PRO A 113 3.85 -1.55 -8.54
CA PRO A 113 2.68 -2.34 -8.24
C PRO A 113 2.72 -3.66 -9.02
N ARG A 114 2.26 -4.74 -8.38
CA ARG A 114 2.09 -6.06 -8.99
C ARG A 114 0.69 -6.56 -8.71
N ARG A 115 0.09 -7.12 -9.75
CA ARG A 115 -1.17 -7.85 -9.61
C ARG A 115 -0.95 -9.02 -8.65
N LEU A 116 -1.85 -9.19 -7.69
CA LEU A 116 -2.03 -10.48 -7.05
C LEU A 116 -2.66 -11.38 -8.10
N VAL A 117 -1.86 -12.25 -8.74
CA VAL A 117 -2.40 -13.31 -9.60
C VAL A 117 -3.32 -14.14 -8.71
N GLY A 118 -4.60 -14.21 -9.05
CA GLY A 118 -5.63 -14.81 -8.19
C GLY A 118 -5.35 -16.27 -7.90
N ASP A 119 -5.47 -16.67 -6.62
CA ASP A 119 -6.23 -17.86 -6.20
C ASP A 119 -6.38 -17.91 -4.66
N ASP A 120 -7.53 -18.42 -4.21
CA ASP A 120 -7.81 -19.01 -2.89
C ASP A 120 -8.00 -18.15 -1.63
N GLY A 121 -8.32 -16.86 -1.74
CA GLY A 121 -8.65 -16.07 -0.54
C GLY A 121 -7.51 -15.99 0.50
N ARG A 122 -6.28 -16.37 0.13
CA ARG A 122 -5.12 -16.36 1.02
C ARG A 122 -4.60 -14.94 1.23
N ALA A 123 -4.55 -14.12 0.19
CA ALA A 123 -4.19 -12.70 0.32
C ALA A 123 -5.26 -11.91 1.11
N ALA A 124 -6.53 -12.25 0.92
CA ALA A 124 -7.63 -11.71 1.74
C ALA A 124 -7.52 -12.19 3.20
N ARG A 125 -7.18 -13.46 3.45
CA ARG A 125 -6.91 -14.01 4.79
C ARG A 125 -5.64 -13.44 5.42
N GLU A 126 -4.61 -13.11 4.65
CA GLU A 126 -3.39 -12.46 5.14
C GLU A 126 -3.68 -10.99 5.47
N LEU A 127 -4.42 -10.28 4.63
CA LEU A 127 -4.87 -8.92 4.91
C LEU A 127 -5.83 -8.89 6.11
N ASP A 128 -6.75 -9.84 6.20
CA ASP A 128 -7.68 -10.00 7.31
C ASP A 128 -6.97 -10.48 8.59
N ALA A 129 -5.94 -11.34 8.51
CA ALA A 129 -5.08 -11.67 9.65
C ALA A 129 -4.23 -10.48 10.09
N VAL A 130 -3.76 -9.64 9.17
CA VAL A 130 -3.07 -8.38 9.47
C VAL A 130 -4.04 -7.38 10.10
N LYS A 131 -5.25 -7.22 9.56
CA LYS A 131 -6.31 -6.36 10.12
C LYS A 131 -6.76 -6.84 11.50
N ARG A 132 -6.96 -8.15 11.71
CA ARG A 132 -7.31 -8.77 13.00
C ARG A 132 -6.15 -8.72 14.00
N GLY A 133 -4.91 -8.91 13.55
CA GLY A 133 -3.70 -8.76 14.39
C GLY A 133 -3.48 -7.30 14.84
N LEU A 134 -3.87 -6.33 14.01
CA LEU A 134 -3.90 -4.91 14.37
C LEU A 134 -5.07 -4.60 15.32
N ALA A 135 -6.24 -5.23 15.14
CA ALA A 135 -7.40 -5.08 16.01
C ALA A 135 -7.23 -5.73 17.40
N LEU A 136 -6.47 -6.82 17.50
CA LEU A 136 -6.22 -7.55 18.76
C LEU A 136 -5.23 -6.86 19.70
N ARG A 137 -4.62 -5.73 19.30
CA ARG A 137 -3.80 -4.90 20.20
C ARG A 137 -4.53 -3.67 20.75
N VAL A 138 -5.86 -3.61 20.62
CA VAL A 138 -6.70 -2.68 21.39
C VAL A 138 -7.45 -3.47 22.45
N SER A 139 -6.79 -3.76 23.56
CA SER A 139 -7.44 -4.23 24.79
C SER A 139 -6.63 -3.76 25.99
N ALA A 140 -7.25 -2.83 26.72
CA ALA A 140 -6.93 -2.24 28.03
C ALA A 140 -5.64 -1.43 28.15
#